data_AF-A0A150SMV7-F1
#
_entry.id   AF-A0A150SMV7-F1
#
_cell.length_a   1.000
_cell.length_b   1.000
_cell.length_c   1.000
_cell.angle_alpha   90.00
_cell.angle_beta   90.00
_cell.angle_gamma   90.00
#
_symmetry.space_group_name_H-M   'P 1'
#
loop_
_entity.id
_entity.type
_entity.pdbx_description
1 polymer ?
#
loop_
_entity_poly.entity_id
_entity_poly.type
_entity_poly.pdbx_seq_one_letter_code
_entity_poly.pdbx_strand_id
1 'polypeptide(L)'
;MIELTFKLAPDGGEPRDVVVRIHEPTRNPPEKQWPWAVTVDIDGRPSTTYGVDPLDAVENGAQHAAIVLRGGHGDALDPPIEPRMKAGQ
;
A
#
# COMPACT_ATOMS: atom_id res chain seq x y z
N MET A 1 10.90 0.24 4.52
CA MET A 1 9.90 0.09 3.42
C MET A 1 9.24 -1.30 3.52
N ILE A 2 7.92 -1.38 3.30
CA ILE A 2 7.14 -2.62 3.25
C ILE A 2 6.71 -2.85 1.78
N GLU A 3 6.93 -4.05 1.25
CA GLU A 3 6.46 -4.45 -0.09
C GLU A 3 5.55 -5.68 0.05
N LEU A 4 4.38 -5.63 -0.59
CA LEU A 4 3.37 -6.68 -0.60
C LEU A 4 2.99 -6.98 -2.05
N THR A 5 2.93 -8.26 -2.41
CA THR A 5 2.45 -8.69 -3.73
C THR A 5 1.10 -9.38 -3.58
N PHE A 6 0.13 -8.90 -4.34
CA PHE A 6 -1.22 -9.45 -4.40
C PHE A 6 -1.43 -10.09 -5.77
N LYS A 7 -2.13 -11.23 -5.80
CA LYS A 7 -2.68 -11.75 -7.05
C LYS A 7 -4.05 -11.16 -7.26
N LEU A 8 -4.23 -10.46 -8.37
CA LEU A 8 -5.53 -9.97 -8.82
C LEU A 8 -6.06 -10.92 -9.88
N ALA A 9 -7.19 -11.56 -9.58
CA ALA A 9 -7.98 -12.31 -10.56
C ALA A 9 -9.20 -11.48 -10.96
N PRO A 10 -9.14 -10.72 -12.07
CA PRO A 10 -10.31 -9.98 -12.55
C PRO A 10 -11.38 -10.97 -13.04
N ASP A 11 -12.66 -10.63 -12.86
CA ASP A 11 -13.78 -11.42 -13.37
C ASP A 11 -13.63 -11.64 -14.90
N GLY A 12 -13.38 -12.89 -15.28
CA GLY A 12 -13.22 -13.30 -16.68
C GLY A 12 -11.89 -12.92 -17.34
N GLY A 13 -10.87 -12.49 -16.60
CA GLY A 13 -9.55 -12.17 -17.13
C GLY A 13 -8.41 -12.98 -16.51
N GLU A 14 -7.22 -12.87 -17.09
CA GLU A 14 -6.03 -13.55 -16.59
C GLU A 14 -5.57 -12.96 -15.24
N PRO A 15 -5.19 -13.79 -14.26
CA PRO A 15 -4.60 -13.32 -13.02
C PRO A 15 -3.33 -12.51 -13.28
N ARG A 16 -3.19 -11.37 -12.60
CA ARG A 16 -1.98 -10.53 -12.64
C ARG A 16 -1.46 -10.25 -11.24
N ASP A 17 -0.15 -10.16 -11.11
CA ASP A 17 0.48 -9.71 -9.88
C ASP A 17 0.39 -8.18 -9.78
N VAL A 18 0.02 -7.67 -8.61
CA VAL A 18 0.09 -6.25 -8.26
C VAL A 18 0.97 -6.07 -7.05
N VAL A 19 1.93 -5.16 -7.18
CA VAL A 19 2.87 -4.82 -6.10
C VAL A 19 2.39 -3.55 -5.41
N VAL A 20 2.28 -3.60 -4.09
CA VAL A 20 2.03 -2.46 -3.22
C VAL A 20 3.27 -2.21 -2.37
N ARG A 21 3.79 -0.99 -2.39
CA ARG A 21 4.91 -0.57 -1.54
C ARG A 21 4.47 0.55 -0.63
N ILE A 22 4.59 0.36 0.67
CA ILE A 22 4.43 1.41 1.67
C ILE A 22 5.83 1.84 2.09
N HIS A 23 6.18 3.07 1.74
CA HIS A 23 7.48 3.65 2.07
C HIS A 23 7.57 3.99 3.56
N GLU A 24 8.75 4.40 4.00
CA GLU A 24 8.90 4.87 5.38
C GLU A 24 8.15 6.19 5.57
N PRO A 25 7.40 6.35 6.67
CA PRO A 25 6.73 7.60 6.97
C PRO A 25 7.77 8.69 7.24
N THR A 26 7.51 9.87 6.70
CA THR A 26 8.38 11.04 6.80
C THR A 26 7.65 12.14 7.55
N ARG A 27 8.40 12.86 8.40
CA ARG A 27 7.87 14.00 9.13
C ARG A 27 7.80 15.20 8.20
N ASN A 28 6.61 15.79 8.06
CA ASN A 28 6.43 17.04 7.33
C ASN A 28 7.00 18.23 8.14
N PRO A 29 7.30 19.36 7.47
CA PRO A 29 7.56 20.62 8.15
C PRO A 29 6.46 20.96 9.16
N PRO A 30 6.78 21.59 10.30
CA PRO A 30 5.82 21.86 11.38
C PRO A 30 4.67 22.79 10.97
N GLU A 31 4.81 23.50 9.85
CA GLU A 31 3.80 24.41 9.29
C GLU A 31 2.68 23.68 8.53
N LYS A 32 2.85 22.37 8.25
CA LYS A 32 1.82 21.56 7.61
C LYS A 32 0.79 21.07 8.63
N GLN A 33 -0.48 21.15 8.24
CA GLN A 33 -1.60 20.60 9.02
C GLN A 33 -1.41 19.12 9.37
N TRP A 34 -0.84 18.35 8.44
CA TRP A 34 -0.58 16.91 8.63
C TRP A 34 0.90 16.66 8.95
N PRO A 35 1.23 16.21 10.16
CA PRO A 35 2.62 16.12 10.63
C PRO A 35 3.41 14.96 10.02
N TRP A 36 2.75 13.90 9.54
CA TRP A 36 3.39 12.74 8.92
C TRP A 36 2.81 12.47 7.53
N ALA A 37 3.68 12.09 6.61
CA ALA A 37 3.33 11.67 5.27
C ALA A 37 3.99 10.33 4.96
N VAL A 38 3.28 9.45 4.25
CA VAL A 38 3.84 8.22 3.70
C VAL A 38 3.53 8.15 2.21
N THR A 39 4.46 7.60 1.44
CA THR A 39 4.23 7.29 0.04
C THR A 39 3.77 5.84 -0.07
N VAL A 40 2.70 5.61 -0.83
CA VAL A 40 2.19 4.30 -1.19
C VAL A 40 2.28 4.17 -2.70
N ASP A 41 3.07 3.23 -3.20
CA ASP A 41 3.17 2.89 -4.61
C ASP A 41 2.32 1.66 -4.90
N ILE A 42 1.38 1.78 -5.84
CA ILE A 42 0.52 0.67 -6.27
C ILE A 42 0.80 0.45 -7.75
N ASP A 43 1.45 -0.67 -8.08
CA ASP A 43 1.80 -1.04 -9.45
C ASP A 43 2.58 0.07 -10.20
N GLY A 44 3.51 0.73 -9.51
CA GLY A 44 4.31 1.84 -10.06
C GLY A 44 3.60 3.19 -10.03
N ARG A 45 2.42 3.30 -9.42
CA ARG A 45 1.67 4.56 -9.25
C ARG A 45 1.79 5.05 -7.81
N PRO A 46 2.62 6.08 -7.55
CA PRO A 46 2.77 6.63 -6.22
C PRO A 46 1.61 7.55 -5.83
N SER A 47 1.13 7.39 -4.61
CA SER A 47 0.19 8.26 -3.90
C SER A 47 0.79 8.66 -2.56
N THR A 48 0.48 9.85 -2.06
CA THR A 48 0.87 10.28 -0.72
C THR A 48 -0.35 10.29 0.19
N THR A 49 -0.25 9.59 1.32
CA THR A 49 -1.22 9.66 2.42
C THR A 49 -0.57 10.32 3.63
N TYR A 50 -1.41 10.72 4.58
CA TYR A 50 -1.01 11.54 5.71
C TYR A 50 -1.53 10.94 7.02
N GLY A 51 -0.92 11.34 8.14
CA GLY A 51 -1.38 10.97 9.47
C GLY A 51 -0.91 11.93 10.56
N VAL A 52 -1.51 11.81 11.74
CA VAL A 52 -1.17 12.57 12.94
C VAL A 52 0.09 12.05 13.62
N ASP A 53 0.44 10.79 13.39
CA ASP A 53 1.67 10.13 13.82
C ASP A 53 2.18 9.16 12.72
N PRO A 54 3.39 8.58 12.84
CA PRO A 54 3.95 7.71 11.80
C PRO A 54 3.11 6.46 11.52
N LEU A 55 2.50 5.88 12.57
CA LEU A 55 1.69 4.68 12.45
C LEU A 55 0.38 4.99 11.75
N ASP A 56 -0.31 6.06 12.17
CA ASP A 56 -1.53 6.54 11.51
C ASP A 56 -1.30 6.83 10.01
N ALA A 57 -0.16 7.44 9.65
CA ALA A 57 0.17 7.64 8.23
C ALA A 57 0.28 6.32 7.46
N VAL A 58 0.93 5.30 8.04
CA VAL A 58 1.07 3.96 7.45
C VAL A 58 -0.28 3.25 7.34
N GLU A 59 -1.12 3.33 8.38
CA GLU A 59 -2.49 2.77 8.38
C GLU A 59 -3.35 3.40 7.28
N ASN A 60 -3.33 4.74 7.17
CA ASN A 60 -4.02 5.47 6.10
C ASN A 60 -3.48 5.08 4.71
N GLY A 61 -2.17 4.81 4.61
CA GLY A 61 -1.55 4.30 3.39
C GLY A 61 -2.03 2.89 3.01
N ALA A 62 -2.11 1.98 3.98
CA ALA A 62 -2.63 0.64 3.77
C ALA A 62 -4.12 0.65 3.41
N GLN A 63 -4.92 1.50 4.08
CA GLN A 63 -6.33 1.69 3.77
C GLN A 63 -6.53 2.25 2.35
N HIS A 64 -5.71 3.22 1.94
CA HIS A 64 -5.73 3.73 0.56
C HIS A 64 -5.46 2.61 -0.45
N ALA A 65 -4.42 1.80 -0.22
CA ALA A 65 -4.13 0.67 -1.10
C ALA A 65 -5.29 -0.32 -1.16
N ALA A 66 -5.90 -0.66 -0.02
CA ALA A 66 -7.07 -1.54 0.03
C ALA A 66 -8.27 -0.98 -0.73
N ILE A 67 -8.54 0.33 -0.62
CA ILE A 67 -9.62 1.01 -1.37
C ILE A 67 -9.33 0.98 -2.88
N VAL A 68 -8.10 1.25 -3.31
CA VAL A 68 -7.73 1.23 -4.73
C VAL A 68 -7.84 -0.18 -5.31
N LEU A 69 -7.35 -1.19 -4.57
CA LEU A 69 -7.44 -2.59 -4.97
C LEU A 69 -8.91 -3.06 -5.04
N ARG A 70 -9.76 -2.68 -4.08
CA ARG A 70 -11.20 -2.99 -4.09
C ARG A 70 -11.97 -2.22 -5.16
N GLY A 71 -11.69 -0.93 -5.32
CA GLY A 71 -12.39 -0.03 -6.25
C GLY A 71 -12.16 -0.37 -7.72
N GLY A 72 -11.09 -1.10 -8.03
CA GLY A 72 -10.87 -1.67 -9.35
C GLY A 72 -11.70 -2.94 -9.66
N HIS A 73 -12.10 -3.73 -8.64
CA HIS A 73 -12.49 -5.14 -8.88
C HIS A 73 -13.56 -5.76 -7.96
N GLY A 74 -14.22 -5.02 -7.07
CA GLY A 74 -15.19 -5.64 -6.14
C GLY A 74 -14.52 -6.59 -5.13
N ASP A 75 -15.29 -7.42 -4.41
CA ASP A 75 -14.83 -8.24 -3.27
C ASP A 75 -13.80 -9.36 -3.59
N ALA A 76 -13.28 -9.44 -4.82
CA ALA A 76 -12.34 -10.46 -5.27
C ALA A 76 -10.87 -10.09 -5.02
N LEU A 77 -10.51 -9.80 -3.77
CA LEU A 77 -9.10 -9.69 -3.37
C LEU A 77 -8.66 -10.96 -2.66
N ASP A 78 -7.90 -11.80 -3.35
CA ASP A 78 -7.20 -12.90 -2.70
C ASP A 78 -6.22 -12.32 -1.66
N PRO A 79 -6.12 -12.93 -0.46
CA PRO A 79 -5.20 -12.47 0.57
C PRO A 79 -3.74 -12.54 0.05
N PRO A 80 -2.85 -11.66 0.56
CA PRO A 80 -1.47 -11.60 0.10
C PRO A 80 -0.78 -12.94 0.31
N ILE A 81 -0.05 -13.38 -0.72
CA ILE A 81 0.83 -14.55 -0.64
C ILE A 81 1.99 -14.15 0.27
N GLU A 82 2.31 -15.01 1.24
CA GLU A 82 3.23 -14.76 2.36
C GLU A 82 4.43 -13.85 2.05
N PRO A 83 4.83 -12.97 2.99
CA PRO A 83 6.01 -12.14 2.81
C PRO A 83 7.23 -13.05 2.60
N ARG A 84 7.91 -12.89 1.46
CA ARG A 84 9.25 -13.43 1.26
C ARG A 84 10.20 -12.72 2.22
N MET A 85 10.25 -13.18 3.46
CA MET A 85 11.39 -12.93 4.32
C MET A 85 12.59 -13.57 3.62
N LYS A 86 13.53 -12.74 3.15
CA LYS A 86 14.83 -13.26 2.73
C LYS A 86 15.43 -13.97 3.94
N ALA A 87 15.46 -15.30 3.89
CA ALA A 87 16.23 -16.09 4.83
C ALA A 87 17.67 -15.58 4.74
N GLY A 88 18.16 -15.03 5.84
CA GLY A 88 19.54 -14.60 5.99
C GLY A 88 20.47 -15.77 5.66
N GLN A 89 21.51 -15.42 4.92
CA GLN A 89 22.66 -16.24 4.60
C GLN A 89 23.50 -16.51 5.85
#